data_AF-A0A7V9BDF5-F1
#
_entry.id   AF-A0A7V9BDF5-F1
#
_cell.length_a   1.000
_cell.length_b   1.000
_cell.length_c   1.000
_cell.angle_alpha   90.00
_cell.angle_beta   90.00
_cell.angle_gamma   90.00
#
_symmetry.space_group_name_H-M   'P 1'
#
loop_
_entity.id
_entity.type
_entity.pdbx_description
1 polymer ?
#
loop_
_entity_poly.entity_id
_entity_poly.type
_entity_poly.pdbx_seq_one_letter_code
_entity_poly.pdbx_strand_id
1 'polypeptide(L)' 'FERTGDERWLERARSFAVHALEQVARLRATRGRGRYSLWTGDLGVALYAADCLEAQARYPIPETW' A
#
# COMPACT_ATOMS: atom_id res chain seq x y z
N PHE A 1 6.83 -4.26 -13.42
CA PHE A 1 8.23 -4.07 -13.04
C PHE A 1 8.90 -5.42 -12.83
N GLU A 2 8.58 -6.21 -11.79
CA GLU A 2 9.26 -7.51 -11.53
C GLU A 2 9.38 -8.45 -12.73
N ARG A 3 8.29 -8.61 -13.51
CA ARG A 3 8.30 -9.49 -14.69
C ARG A 3 8.89 -8.87 -15.96
N THR A 4 8.96 -7.54 -16.03
CA THR A 4 9.16 -6.80 -17.29
C THR A 4 10.33 -5.85 -17.29
N GLY A 5 10.89 -5.49 -16.13
CA GLY A 5 11.86 -4.41 -15.96
C GLY A 5 11.33 -2.99 -16.24
N ASP A 6 10.21 -2.85 -16.96
CA ASP A 6 9.61 -1.54 -17.30
C ASP A 6 9.24 -0.73 -16.03
N GLU A 7 10.01 0.35 -15.81
CA GLU A 7 9.92 1.27 -14.66
C GLU A 7 8.59 2.02 -14.59
N ARG A 8 7.91 2.19 -15.72
CA ARG A 8 6.59 2.84 -15.77
C ARG A 8 5.57 2.13 -14.87
N TRP A 9 5.71 0.82 -14.70
CA TRP A 9 4.85 0.08 -13.77
C TRP A 9 5.14 0.39 -12.31
N LEU A 10 6.42 0.60 -11.95
CA LEU A 10 6.81 0.98 -10.60
C LEU A 10 6.38 2.41 -10.29
N GLU A 11 6.52 3.33 -11.24
CA GLU A 11 6.03 4.70 -11.12
C GLU A 11 4.50 4.76 -10.90
N ARG A 12 3.75 3.96 -11.65
CA ARG A 12 2.30 3.82 -11.45
C ARG A 12 1.94 3.27 -10.07
N ALA A 13 2.67 2.25 -9.60
CA ALA A 13 2.45 1.69 -8.27
C ALA A 13 2.72 2.72 -7.16
N ARG A 14 3.82 3.48 -7.27
CA ARG A 14 4.15 4.57 -6.34
C ARG A 14 3.10 5.69 -6.35
N SER A 15 2.63 6.09 -7.52
CA SER A 15 1.57 7.09 -7.66
C SER A 15 0.26 6.62 -7.00
N PHE A 16 -0.09 5.34 -7.18
CA PHE A 16 -1.25 4.74 -6.53
C PHE A 16 -1.08 4.65 -5.00
N ALA A 17 0.12 4.33 -4.51
CA ALA A 17 0.42 4.29 -3.09
C ALA A 17 0.23 5.66 -2.42
N VAL A 18 0.73 6.74 -3.03
CA VAL A 18 0.52 8.11 -2.56
C VAL A 18 -0.97 8.42 -2.48
N HIS A 19 -1.72 8.14 -3.55
CA HIS A 19 -3.17 8.35 -3.56
C HIS A 19 -3.88 7.60 -2.43
N ALA A 20 -3.54 6.33 -2.20
CA ALA A 20 -4.14 5.52 -1.14
C ALA A 20 -3.81 6.06 0.27
N LEU A 21 -2.59 6.53 0.50
CA LEU A 21 -2.20 7.17 1.76
C LEU A 21 -3.01 8.44 2.04
N GLU A 22 -3.27 9.25 1.00
CA GLU A 22 -4.14 10.42 1.15
C GLU A 22 -5.59 10.06 1.49
N GLN A 23 -6.11 8.95 0.95
CA GLN A 23 -7.43 8.43 1.32
C GLN A 23 -7.43 8.02 2.80
N VAL A 24 -6.40 7.31 3.26
CA VAL A 24 -6.24 6.96 4.69
C VAL A 24 -6.21 8.21 5.57
N ALA A 25 -5.44 9.23 5.19
CA ALA A 25 -5.36 10.49 5.93
C ALA A 25 -6.73 11.18 6.05
N ARG A 26 -7.48 11.28 4.94
CA ARG A 26 -8.86 11.82 4.93
C ARG A 26 -9.82 11.00 5.79
N LEU A 27 -9.75 9.68 5.69
CA LEU A 27 -10.62 8.79 6.45
C LEU A 27 -10.32 8.84 7.96
N ARG A 28 -9.05 9.01 8.34
CA ARG A 28 -8.65 9.23 9.73
C ARG A 28 -9.18 10.56 10.26
N ALA A 29 -9.03 11.64 9.48
CA ALA A 29 -9.52 12.96 9.85
C ALA A 29 -11.06 12.97 10.02
N THR A 30 -11.80 12.32 9.13
CA THR A 30 -13.27 12.27 9.17
C THR A 30 -13.81 11.36 10.27
N ARG A 31 -13.12 10.26 10.61
CA ARG A 31 -13.59 9.28 11.61
C ARG A 31 -13.01 9.47 13.01
N GLY A 32 -12.00 10.33 13.16
CA GLY A 32 -11.25 10.49 14.41
C GLY A 32 -10.39 9.29 14.81
N ARG A 33 -10.28 8.26 13.95
CA ARG A 33 -9.51 7.03 14.21
C ARG A 33 -9.07 6.34 12.93
N GLY A 34 -7.99 5.57 13.03
CA GLY A 34 -7.55 4.65 11.96
C GLY A 34 -8.38 3.36 11.89
N ARG A 35 -8.28 2.67 10.75
CA ARG A 35 -8.82 1.31 10.56
C ARG A 35 -7.66 0.34 10.43
N TYR A 36 -7.25 -0.31 11.52
CA TYR A 36 -6.03 -1.14 11.56
C TYR A 36 -6.19 -2.56 10.96
N SER A 37 -7.12 -2.75 10.02
CA SER A 37 -7.31 -4.03 9.33
C SER A 37 -6.28 -4.19 8.21
N LEU A 38 -5.71 -5.39 8.07
CA LEU A 38 -4.82 -5.73 6.96
C LEU A 38 -5.53 -5.62 5.61
N TRP A 39 -6.66 -6.31 5.45
CA TRP A 39 -7.33 -6.44 4.14
C TRP A 39 -8.18 -5.26 3.73
N THR A 40 -8.64 -4.46 4.70
CA THR A 40 -9.66 -3.44 4.44
C THR A 40 -9.34 -2.09 5.06
N GLY A 41 -8.14 -1.95 5.62
CA GLY A 41 -7.75 -0.82 6.44
C GLY A 41 -6.37 -0.27 6.13
N ASP A 42 -5.96 0.66 6.97
CA ASP A 42 -4.75 1.46 6.88
C ASP A 42 -3.48 0.60 6.84
N LEU A 43 -3.51 -0.58 7.48
CA LEU A 43 -2.36 -1.48 7.54
C LEU A 43 -1.99 -2.02 6.15
N GLY A 44 -2.98 -2.44 5.35
CA GLY A 44 -2.73 -2.90 3.98
C GLY A 44 -2.17 -1.79 3.09
N VAL A 45 -2.66 -0.56 3.25
CA VAL A 45 -2.15 0.60 2.52
C VAL A 45 -0.71 0.92 2.92
N ALA A 46 -0.38 0.85 4.21
CA ALA A 46 0.96 1.08 4.70
C ALA A 46 1.97 0.04 4.16
N LEU A 47 1.61 -1.24 4.17
CA LEU A 47 2.45 -2.31 3.63
C LEU A 47 2.63 -2.17 2.11
N TYR A 48 1.55 -1.88 1.38
CA TYR A 48 1.62 -1.63 -0.06
C TYR A 48 2.56 -0.47 -0.41
N ALA A 49 2.48 0.64 0.36
CA ALA A 49 3.37 1.78 0.16
C ALA A 49 4.83 1.45 0.48
N ALA A 50 5.09 0.72 1.57
CA ALA A 50 6.44 0.26 1.92
C ALA A 50 7.04 -0.62 0.81
N ASP A 51 6.26 -1.52 0.24
CA ASP A 51 6.68 -2.36 -0.88
C ASP A 51 6.98 -1.56 -2.15
N CYS A 52 6.22 -0.50 -2.43
CA CYS A 52 6.50 0.39 -3.57
C CYS A 52 7.81 1.18 -3.39
N LEU A 53 8.22 1.48 -2.15
CA LEU A 53 9.50 2.13 -1.86
C LEU A 53 10.66 1.18 -2.15
N GLU A 54 10.54 -0.06 -1.68
CA GLU A 54 11.52 -1.13 -1.85
C GLU A 54 11.47 -1.81 -3.24
N ALA A 55 10.61 -1.31 -4.15
CA ALA A 55 10.42 -1.82 -5.51
C ALA A 55 10.11 -3.33 -5.59
N GLN A 56 9.31 -3.81 -4.64
CA GLN A 56 8.92 -5.20 -4.48
C GLN A 56 7.39 -5.36 -4.47
N ALA A 57 6.90 -6.57 -4.71
CA ALA A 57 5.48 -6.91 -4.62
C ALA A 57 5.24 -8.08 -3.64
N ARG A 58 5.64 -7.93 -2.37
CA ARG A 58 5.42 -8.94 -1.34
C ARG A 58 3.96 -8.89 -0.89
N TYR A 59 3.18 -9.90 -1.29
CA TYR A 59 1.81 -9.99 -0.79
C TYR A 59 1.85 -10.29 0.73
N PRO A 60 1.14 -9.52 1.57
CA PRO A 60 1.26 -9.64 3.02
C PRO A 60 0.43 -10.82 3.52
N ILE A 61 0.87 -12.04 3.22
CA ILE A 61 0.31 -13.28 3.74
C ILE A 61 1.02 -13.56 5.07
N PRO A 62 0.29 -13.69 6.19
CA PRO A 62 0.88 -14.23 7.41
C PRO A 62 1.49 -15.60 7.12
N GLU A 63 2.75 -15.80 7.52
CA GLU A 63 3.40 -17.11 7.46
C GLU A 63 2.79 -17.99 8.57
N THR A 64 1.63 -18.59 8.29
CA THR A 64 1.00 -19.59 9.17
C THR A 64 0.33 -20.67 8.34
N TRP A 65 1.00 -21.81 8.26
CA TRP A 65 0.45 -23.14 8.55
C TRP A 65 1.50 -23.90 9.34
#